data_AF-A0A1C6LA12-F1
#
_entry.id   AF-A0A1C6LA12-F1
#
_cell.length_a   1.000
_cell.length_b   1.000
_cell.length_c   1.000
_cell.angle_alpha   90.00
_cell.angle_beta   90.00
_cell.angle_gamma   90.00
#
_symmetry.space_group_name_H-M   'P 1'
#
loop_
_entity.id
_entity.type
_entity.pdbx_description
1 polymer ?
#
loop_
_entity_poly.entity_id
_entity_poly.type
_entity_poly.pdbx_seq_one_letter_code
_entity_poly.pdbx_strand_id
1 'polypeptide(L)' 'MDSYSNKFLTNIIEDTRFEAKVEIAINLLDILNDKIISRKTGLDINFIKKLREEKDIV' A
#
# COMPACT_ATOMS: atom_id res chain seq x y z
N MET A 1 -7.17 13.24 29.19
CA MET A 1 -7.37 12.72 27.82
C MET A 1 -6.06 12.94 27.09
N ASP A 2 -5.20 11.94 27.15
CA ASP A 2 -3.76 12.12 27.18
C ASP A 2 -3.20 11.78 25.79
N SER A 3 -2.27 12.60 25.31
CA SER A 3 -1.68 12.56 23.96
C SER A 3 -1.33 11.15 23.41
N TYR A 4 -1.04 10.20 24.30
CA TYR A 4 -0.74 8.80 23.98
C TYR A 4 -1.90 8.03 23.33
N SER A 5 -3.14 8.29 23.74
CA SER A 5 -4.31 7.57 23.20
C SER A 5 -4.58 7.97 21.74
N ASN A 6 -4.37 9.23 21.40
CA ASN A 6 -4.45 9.70 20.01
C ASN A 6 -3.32 9.13 19.15
N LYS A 7 -2.08 9.08 19.63
CA LYS A 7 -0.95 8.55 18.84
C LYS A 7 -1.13 7.06 18.50
N PHE A 8 -1.63 6.25 19.43
CA PHE A 8 -1.86 4.83 19.21
C PHE A 8 -2.94 4.56 18.15
N LEU A 9 -4.07 5.26 18.23
CA LEU A 9 -5.17 5.13 17.26
C LEU A 9 -4.76 5.62 15.87
N THR A 10 -3.99 6.71 15.78
CA THR A 10 -3.46 7.22 14.51
C THR A 10 -2.59 6.18 13.82
N ASN A 11 -1.66 5.55 14.53
CA ASN A 11 -0.79 4.52 13.97
C ASN A 11 -1.61 3.33 13.42
N ILE A 12 -2.59 2.84 14.18
CA ILE A 12 -3.47 1.74 13.72
C ILE A 12 -4.21 2.13 12.44
N ILE A 13 -4.78 3.33 12.40
CA ILE A 13 -5.53 3.82 11.23
C ILE A 13 -4.59 3.98 10.01
N GLU A 14 -3.36 4.42 10.22
CA GLU A 14 -2.35 4.52 9.16
C GLU A 14 -1.94 3.14 8.62
N ASP A 15 -1.68 2.19 9.51
CA ASP A 15 -1.32 0.81 9.14
C ASP A 15 -2.45 0.13 8.37
N THR A 16 -3.71 0.23 8.84
CA THR A 16 -4.87 -0.34 8.14
C THR A 16 -5.07 0.31 6.75
N ARG A 17 -4.86 1.63 6.65
CA ARG A 17 -4.95 2.34 5.36
C ARG A 17 -3.81 1.93 4.43
N PHE A 18 -2.63 1.65 4.96
CA PHE A 18 -1.50 1.17 4.18
C PHE A 18 -1.77 -0.24 3.65
N GLU A 19 -2.19 -1.17 4.50
CA GLU A 19 -2.54 -2.54 4.11
C GLU A 19 -3.61 -2.58 3.01
N ALA A 20 -4.68 -1.79 3.15
CA ALA A 20 -5.73 -1.69 2.14
C ALA A 20 -5.19 -1.18 0.78
N LYS A 21 -4.25 -0.23 0.79
CA LYS A 21 -3.60 0.26 -0.44
C LYS A 21 -2.74 -0.82 -1.08
N VAL A 22 -2.04 -1.64 -0.28
CA VAL A 22 -1.21 -2.75 -0.76
C VAL A 22 -2.10 -3.83 -1.39
N GLU A 23 -3.19 -4.21 -0.75
CA GLU A 23 -4.15 -5.18 -1.29
C GLU A 23 -4.74 -4.72 -2.63
N ILE A 24 -5.15 -3.45 -2.72
CA ILE A 24 -5.60 -2.85 -3.98
C ILE A 24 -4.49 -2.89 -5.03
N ALA A 25 -3.25 -2.57 -4.67
CA ALA A 25 -2.13 -2.63 -5.60
C ALA A 25 -1.92 -4.04 -6.16
N ILE A 26 -1.91 -5.06 -5.31
CA ILE A 26 -1.73 -6.48 -5.68
C ILE A 26 -2.80 -6.91 -6.68
N ASN A 27 -4.06 -6.59 -6.41
CA ASN A 27 -5.19 -6.92 -7.30
C ASN A 27 -5.10 -6.24 -8.67
N LEU A 28 -4.37 -5.13 -8.77
CA LEU A 28 -4.21 -4.38 -10.01
C LEU A 28 -2.94 -4.74 -10.80
N LEU A 29 -1.97 -5.47 -10.21
CA LEU A 29 -0.69 -5.79 -10.85
C LEU A 29 -0.84 -6.49 -12.20
N ASP A 30 -1.84 -7.37 -12.34
CA ASP A 30 -2.06 -8.18 -13.54
C ASP A 30 -2.74 -7.39 -14.67
N ILE A 31 -3.35 -6.25 -14.34
CA ILE A 31 -4.23 -5.49 -15.24
C ILE A 31 -3.57 -4.18 -15.66
N LEU A 32 -2.82 -3.55 -14.76
CA LEU A 32 -2.31 -2.19 -14.91
C LEU A 32 -0.78 -2.16 -14.79
N ASN A 33 -0.17 -1.15 -15.40
CA ASN A 33 1.25 -0.87 -15.22
C ASN A 33 1.52 -0.11 -13.91
N ASP A 34 2.77 -0.15 -13.47
CA ASP A 34 3.19 0.34 -12.15
C ASP A 34 2.91 1.83 -11.95
N LYS A 35 3.02 2.63 -13.02
CA LYS A 35 2.76 4.07 -13.00
C LYS A 35 1.29 4.38 -12.72
N ILE A 36 0.37 3.60 -13.29
CA ILE A 36 -1.07 3.78 -13.05
C ILE A 36 -1.42 3.33 -11.63
N ILE A 37 -0.89 2.19 -11.19
CA ILE A 37 -1.15 1.65 -9.85
C ILE A 37 -0.64 2.63 -8.78
N SER A 38 0.59 3.10 -8.90
CA SER A 38 1.18 4.11 -8.00
C SER A 38 0.31 5.37 -7.88
N ARG A 39 -0.24 5.87 -9.01
CA ARG A 39 -1.16 7.02 -9.00
C ARG A 39 -2.50 6.72 -8.32
N LYS A 40 -3.03 5.49 -8.43
CA LYS A 40 -4.32 5.10 -7.85
C LYS A 40 -4.24 4.83 -6.36
N THR A 41 -3.17 4.17 -5.91
CA THR A 41 -2.99 3.78 -4.51
C THR A 41 -2.24 4.82 -3.69
N GLY A 42 -1.50 5.71 -4.36
CA GLY A 42 -0.60 6.67 -3.73
C GLY A 42 0.66 6.02 -3.17
N LEU A 43 0.95 4.77 -3.53
CA LEU A 43 2.17 4.07 -3.15
C LEU A 43 3.33 4.45 -4.07
N ASP A 44 4.55 4.39 -3.54
CA ASP A 44 5.76 4.66 -4.33
C ASP A 44 5.89 3.70 -5.52
N ILE A 45 6.34 4.21 -6.66
CA ILE A 45 6.46 3.40 -7.87
C ILE A 45 7.47 2.27 -7.72
N ASN A 46 8.53 2.44 -6.93
CA ASN A 46 9.51 1.37 -6.68
C ASN A 46 8.94 0.30 -5.76
N PHE A 47 8.04 0.66 -4.85
CA PHE A 47 7.31 -0.31 -4.05
C PHE A 47 6.41 -1.19 -4.94
N ILE A 48 5.70 -0.60 -5.91
CA ILE A 48 4.88 -1.36 -6.87
C ILE A 48 5.75 -2.30 -7.73
N LYS A 49 6.93 -1.85 -8.18
CA LYS A 49 7.86 -2.70 -8.93
C LYS A 49 8.31 -3.91 -8.13
N LYS A 50 8.68 -3.71 -6.86
CA LYS A 50 9.04 -4.80 -5.96
C LYS A 50 7.89 -5.80 -5.78
N LEU A 51 6.67 -5.33 -5.58
CA LEU A 51 5.50 -6.22 -5.49
C LEU A 51 5.30 -7.06 -6.76
N ARG A 52 5.58 -6.50 -7.94
CA ARG A 52 5.51 -7.24 -9.20
C ARG A 52 6.61 -8.29 -9.30
N GLU A 53 7.85 -7.92 -8.96
CA GLU A 53 8.98 -8.85 -8.92
C GLU A 53 8.71 -10.00 -7.95
N GLU A 54 8.20 -9.73 -6.75
CA GLU A 54 7.84 -10.74 -5.77
C GLU A 54 6.72 -11.67 -6.25
N LYS A 55 5.76 -11.15 -7.03
CA LYS A 55 4.67 -11.93 -7.62
C LYS A 55 5.14 -12.85 -8.73
N ASP A 56 6.08 -12.42 -9.57
CA ASP A 56 6.60 -13.21 -10.71
C ASP A 56 7.54 -14.35 -10.26
N ILE A 57 8.03 -14.32 -9.02
CA ILE A 57 8.90 -15.36 -8.43
C ILE A 57 8.09 -16.54 -7.87
N VAL A 58 6.77 -16.39 -7.70
CA VAL A 58 5.85 -17.41 -7.17
C VAL A 58 5.10 -18.11 -8.30
#